data_AF-A0A5J4XNR9-F1
#
_entry.id   AF-A0A5J4XNR9-F1
#
_cell.length_a   1.000
_cell.length_b   1.000
_cell.length_c   1.000
_cell.angle_alpha   90.00
_cell.angle_beta   90.00
_cell.angle_gamma   90.00
#
_symmetry.space_group_name_H-M   'P 1'
#
loop_
_entity.id
_entity.type
_entity.pdbx_description
1 polymer ?
#
loop_
_entity_poly.entity_id
_entity_poly.type
_entity_poly.pdbx_seq_one_letter_code
_entity_poly.pdbx_strand_id
1 'polypeptide(L)'
;VVSLLAVVLPVNSYLTSGHQQCCWLFQEVTETAAMAAGTAVHAALEAELSTVVEVAVSTVEDEWAVRLVDMMAGLHQLRVEGVTREMYIWGNVQGQWVRGIIDQLELDDNGQIRVVEHKTRRKPSLPMLAQQQTAKLQVMTYKLLLELLPKTCSLAQSTKFFHLLHLDLMRPLSDTVQQHAEAMGVLPNGAQPATLTFIAEQLQQQVSNMPQIGTHVKVSYIWQADSEVLGETKYEYDHAWVVFRLKQHIDFWEGVWTPQVVPAQESWKCRHCLFCRTCPVGLDVLKR
;
A
#
# COMPACT_ATOMS: atom_id res chain seq x y z
N VAL A 1 1.43 2.26 15.92
CA VAL A 1 1.11 2.98 14.66
C VAL A 1 2.10 2.53 13.62
N VAL A 2 2.09 1.22 13.38
CA VAL A 2 3.06 0.51 12.53
C VAL A 2 2.22 -0.21 11.48
N SER A 3 2.70 -0.21 10.24
CA SER A 3 2.01 -0.66 9.01
C SER A 3 1.10 0.37 8.32
N LEU A 4 1.51 1.64 8.28
CA LEU A 4 1.20 2.48 7.12
C LEU A 4 2.40 2.36 6.18
N LEU A 5 2.44 1.31 5.36
CA LEU A 5 3.33 1.21 4.19
C LEU A 5 2.85 2.12 3.05
N ALA A 6 2.19 3.22 3.40
CA ALA A 6 1.83 4.34 2.55
C ALA A 6 2.96 5.36 2.63
N VAL A 7 4.04 5.14 1.86
CA VAL A 7 5.08 6.16 1.74
C VAL A 7 4.48 7.32 0.96
N VAL A 8 4.25 8.44 1.65
CA VAL A 8 3.94 9.71 1.02
C VAL A 8 5.23 10.26 0.43
N LEU A 9 5.30 10.41 -0.89
CA LEU A 9 6.39 11.14 -1.53
C LEU A 9 6.02 12.62 -1.56
N PRO A 10 6.76 13.50 -0.85
CA PRO A 10 6.47 14.93 -0.85
C PRO A 10 6.70 15.52 -2.26
N VAL A 11 5.74 16.28 -2.76
CA VAL A 11 5.79 16.90 -4.11
C VAL A 11 6.48 18.27 -4.11
N ASN A 12 6.80 18.84 -2.94
CA ASN A 12 7.39 20.18 -2.82
C ASN A 12 8.74 20.16 -2.09
N SER A 13 9.83 20.17 -2.86
CA SER A 13 11.11 20.70 -2.40
C SER A 13 11.69 21.64 -3.46
N TYR A 14 10.99 22.77 -3.68
CA TYR A 14 11.68 23.95 -4.16
C TYR A 14 12.55 24.45 -3.02
N LEU A 15 13.84 24.11 -3.09
CA LEU A 15 14.90 24.68 -2.28
C LEU A 15 14.92 26.20 -2.48
N THR A 16 14.24 26.94 -1.61
CA THR A 16 14.63 28.33 -1.34
C THR A 16 15.69 28.30 -0.25
N SER A 17 16.89 28.71 -0.66
CA SER A 17 18.07 29.05 0.12
C SER A 17 17.83 29.29 1.62
N GLY A 18 18.42 28.43 2.44
CA GLY A 18 18.53 28.63 3.89
C GLY A 18 18.75 27.30 4.58
N HIS A 19 19.91 27.13 5.21
CA HIS A 19 20.28 25.92 5.95
C HIS A 19 19.20 25.52 6.99
N GLN A 20 18.36 24.55 6.65
CA GLN A 20 17.75 23.63 7.61
C GLN A 20 17.68 22.26 6.94
N GLN A 21 18.66 21.41 7.27
CA GLN A 21 18.51 19.97 7.15
C GLN A 21 17.27 19.58 7.98
N CYS A 22 16.14 19.33 7.32
CA CYS A 22 15.09 18.52 7.91
C CYS A 22 15.66 17.11 8.08
N CYS A 23 16.21 16.84 9.25
CA CYS A 23 16.54 15.50 9.70
C CYS A 23 15.25 14.69 9.74
N TRP A 24 15.00 13.93 8.68
CA TRP A 24 14.03 12.86 8.66
C TRP A 24 14.48 11.82 9.70
N LEU A 25 13.89 11.86 10.90
CA LEU A 25 13.97 10.75 11.84
C LEU A 25 13.12 9.61 11.26
N PHE A 26 13.62 8.93 10.23
CA PHE A 26 13.30 7.53 10.00
C PHE A 26 13.81 6.80 11.25
N GLN A 27 12.93 6.64 12.23
CA GLN A 27 13.24 5.76 13.35
C GLN A 27 13.39 4.36 12.72
N GLU A 28 14.61 3.82 12.70
CA GLU A 28 14.85 2.45 12.26
C GLU A 28 13.88 1.54 13.02
N VAL A 29 12.92 0.97 12.31
CA VAL A 29 11.93 0.09 12.92
C VAL A 29 12.65 -1.23 13.19
N THR A 30 13.03 -1.43 14.45
CA THR A 30 13.65 -2.69 14.86
C THR A 30 12.61 -3.80 14.74
N GLU A 31 12.91 -4.80 13.92
CA GLU A 31 12.01 -5.94 13.74
C GLU A 31 11.80 -6.65 15.09
N THR A 32 10.53 -6.92 15.40
CA THR A 32 10.17 -7.69 16.59
C THR A 32 9.83 -9.12 16.19
N ALA A 33 9.95 -10.08 17.11
CA ALA A 33 9.53 -11.46 16.85
C ALA A 33 8.07 -11.58 16.36
N ALA A 34 7.20 -10.65 16.78
CA ALA A 34 5.81 -10.59 16.32
C ALA A 34 5.68 -10.10 14.88
N MET A 35 6.57 -9.21 14.43
CA MET A 35 6.65 -8.77 13.03
C MET A 35 7.18 -9.89 12.14
N ALA A 36 8.28 -10.55 12.54
CA ALA A 36 8.84 -11.69 11.80
C ALA A 36 7.82 -12.83 11.62
N ALA A 37 7.10 -13.18 12.69
CA ALA A 37 6.01 -14.16 12.61
C ALA A 37 4.87 -13.71 11.68
N GLY A 38 4.56 -12.41 11.67
CA GLY A 38 3.60 -11.84 10.75
C GLY A 38 4.05 -11.96 9.29
N THR A 39 5.29 -11.56 9.00
CA THR A 39 5.91 -11.67 7.68
C THR A 39 5.91 -13.10 7.16
N ALA A 40 6.24 -14.07 8.02
CA ALA A 40 6.23 -15.50 7.64
C ALA A 40 4.84 -16.00 7.24
N VAL A 41 3.78 -15.56 7.92
CA VAL A 41 2.40 -15.91 7.57
C VAL A 41 2.02 -15.31 6.20
N HIS A 42 2.36 -14.04 5.93
CA HIS A 42 2.08 -13.42 4.63
C HIS A 42 2.86 -14.10 3.50
N ALA A 43 4.14 -14.40 3.71
CA ALA A 43 4.96 -15.12 2.73
C ALA A 43 4.41 -16.52 2.42
N ALA A 44 3.87 -17.22 3.42
CA ALA A 44 3.20 -18.51 3.20
C ALA A 44 1.93 -18.36 2.36
N LEU A 45 1.11 -17.35 2.62
CA LEU A 45 -0.08 -17.05 1.81
C LEU A 45 0.28 -16.65 0.38
N GLU A 46 1.33 -15.85 0.18
CA GLU A 46 1.79 -15.50 -1.17
C GLU A 46 2.20 -16.74 -1.97
N ALA A 47 2.98 -17.63 -1.34
CA ALA A 47 3.49 -18.86 -1.96
C ALA A 47 2.40 -19.88 -2.36
N GLU A 48 1.18 -19.75 -1.84
CA GLU A 48 0.03 -20.57 -2.27
C GLU A 48 -0.41 -20.27 -3.71
N LEU A 49 -0.20 -19.03 -4.17
CA LEU A 49 -0.69 -18.54 -5.47
C LEU A 49 0.43 -18.30 -6.47
N SER A 50 1.63 -17.95 -6.00
CA SER A 50 2.70 -17.50 -6.87
C SER A 50 4.05 -18.09 -6.45
N THR A 51 4.88 -18.40 -7.44
CA THR A 51 6.29 -18.76 -7.21
C THR A 51 7.16 -17.53 -7.30
N VAL A 52 8.04 -17.32 -6.32
CA VAL A 52 9.01 -16.23 -6.37
C VAL A 52 10.02 -16.48 -7.50
N VAL A 53 10.13 -15.52 -8.42
CA VAL A 53 11.10 -15.53 -9.52
C VAL A 53 12.12 -14.41 -9.26
N GLU A 54 13.39 -14.78 -9.11
CA GLU A 54 14.45 -13.79 -8.97
C GLU A 54 14.80 -13.20 -10.34
N VAL A 55 14.60 -11.89 -10.49
CA VAL A 55 14.96 -11.13 -11.69
C VAL A 55 16.15 -10.23 -11.37
N ALA A 56 17.26 -10.44 -12.07
CA ALA A 56 18.42 -9.57 -11.93
C ALA A 56 18.12 -8.19 -12.53
N VAL A 57 18.20 -7.15 -11.68
CA VAL A 57 18.00 -5.74 -12.05
C VAL A 57 19.31 -4.98 -12.00
N SER A 58 19.51 -4.04 -12.93
CA SER A 58 20.74 -3.25 -13.04
C SER A 58 20.53 -1.74 -12.85
N THR A 59 19.29 -1.28 -12.97
CA THR A 59 18.91 0.13 -12.93
C THR A 59 17.65 0.34 -12.10
N VAL A 60 17.38 1.59 -11.69
CA VAL A 60 16.10 1.93 -11.05
C VAL A 60 14.93 1.78 -12.02
N GLU A 61 15.17 1.97 -13.33
CA GLU A 61 14.17 1.71 -14.37
C GLU A 61 13.81 0.22 -14.46
N ASP A 62 14.80 -0.67 -14.33
CA ASP A 62 14.58 -2.13 -14.28
C ASP A 62 13.71 -2.52 -13.08
N GLU A 63 14.00 -2.00 -11.89
CA GLU A 63 13.19 -2.27 -10.69
C GLU A 63 11.73 -1.85 -10.88
N TRP A 64 11.51 -0.70 -11.52
CA TRP A 64 10.16 -0.22 -11.82
C TRP A 64 9.49 -1.06 -12.89
N ALA A 65 10.20 -1.45 -13.95
CA ALA A 65 9.66 -2.31 -14.98
C ALA A 65 9.20 -3.65 -14.40
N VAL A 66 9.99 -4.29 -13.53
CA VAL A 66 9.60 -5.53 -12.83
C VAL A 66 8.32 -5.32 -12.03
N ARG A 67 8.24 -4.26 -11.21
CA ARG A 67 7.01 -3.94 -10.45
C ARG A 67 5.77 -3.79 -11.32
N LEU A 68 5.89 -3.13 -12.48
CA LEU A 68 4.77 -2.95 -13.41
C LEU A 68 4.38 -4.26 -14.09
N VAL A 69 5.37 -5.13 -14.41
CA VAL A 69 5.15 -6.48 -14.94
C VAL A 69 4.44 -7.35 -13.90
N ASP A 70 4.87 -7.33 -12.64
CA ASP A 70 4.22 -8.05 -11.53
C ASP A 70 2.77 -7.62 -11.35
N MET A 71 2.48 -6.31 -11.48
CA MET A 71 1.10 -5.82 -11.44
C MET A 71 0.26 -6.35 -12.60
N MET A 72 0.80 -6.41 -13.82
CA MET A 72 0.08 -6.99 -14.96
C MET A 72 -0.18 -8.49 -14.76
N ALA A 73 0.81 -9.21 -14.22
CA ALA A 73 0.66 -10.61 -13.84
C ALA A 73 -0.43 -10.80 -12.79
N GLY A 74 -0.44 -9.98 -11.73
CA GLY A 74 -1.47 -10.01 -10.70
C GLY A 74 -2.87 -9.66 -11.22
N LEU A 75 -2.99 -8.67 -12.12
CA LEU A 75 -4.25 -8.34 -12.78
C LEU A 75 -4.74 -9.49 -13.68
N HIS A 76 -3.83 -10.20 -14.34
CA HIS A 76 -4.16 -11.40 -15.11
C HIS A 76 -4.61 -12.55 -14.20
N GLN A 77 -3.87 -12.84 -13.12
CA GLN A 77 -4.22 -13.85 -12.12
C GLN A 77 -5.60 -13.57 -11.52
N LEU A 78 -5.88 -12.33 -11.14
CA LEU A 78 -7.19 -11.91 -10.63
C LEU A 78 -8.34 -12.22 -11.62
N ARG A 79 -8.12 -12.10 -12.92
CA ARG A 79 -9.14 -12.41 -13.94
C ARG A 79 -9.35 -13.90 -14.15
N VAL A 80 -8.28 -14.69 -14.10
CA VAL A 80 -8.30 -16.12 -14.42
C VAL A 80 -8.70 -16.95 -13.20
N GLU A 81 -8.10 -16.67 -12.05
CA GLU A 81 -8.26 -17.43 -10.81
C GLU A 81 -9.23 -16.77 -9.83
N GLY A 82 -9.60 -15.51 -10.07
CA GLY A 82 -10.47 -14.75 -9.18
C GLY A 82 -9.77 -14.19 -7.95
N VAL A 83 -8.45 -14.32 -7.84
CA VAL A 83 -7.66 -13.84 -6.70
C VAL A 83 -6.24 -13.46 -7.14
N THR A 84 -5.62 -12.49 -6.48
CA THR A 84 -4.18 -12.19 -6.57
C THR A 84 -3.70 -11.67 -5.21
N ARG A 85 -2.41 -11.85 -4.91
CA ARG A 85 -1.78 -11.36 -3.66
C ARG A 85 -0.61 -10.43 -3.94
N GLU A 86 -0.22 -9.67 -2.92
CA GLU A 86 0.95 -8.77 -2.91
C GLU A 86 1.01 -7.80 -4.11
N MET A 87 -0.14 -7.26 -4.52
CA MET A 87 -0.20 -6.39 -5.68
C MET A 87 0.27 -4.97 -5.32
N TYR A 88 1.35 -4.52 -5.95
CA TYR A 88 1.81 -3.14 -5.84
C TYR A 88 0.75 -2.16 -6.34
N ILE A 89 0.60 -1.02 -5.67
CA ILE A 89 -0.31 0.04 -6.09
C ILE A 89 0.23 1.42 -5.74
N TRP A 90 -0.11 2.43 -6.53
CA TRP A 90 0.18 3.82 -6.22
C TRP A 90 -0.91 4.75 -6.76
N GLY A 91 -0.91 6.00 -6.28
CA GLY A 91 -1.87 7.01 -6.71
C GLY A 91 -1.61 8.38 -6.08
N ASN A 92 -2.14 9.42 -6.70
CA ASN A 92 -2.10 10.77 -6.14
C ASN A 92 -3.35 11.00 -5.29
N VAL A 93 -3.17 11.23 -4.00
CA VAL A 93 -4.23 11.51 -3.04
C VAL A 93 -3.98 12.89 -2.44
N GLN A 94 -4.89 13.84 -2.70
CA GLN A 94 -4.82 15.20 -2.14
C GLN A 94 -3.48 15.92 -2.44
N GLY A 95 -2.93 15.72 -3.64
CA GLY A 95 -1.67 16.33 -4.05
C GLY A 95 -0.43 15.55 -3.63
N GLN A 96 -0.58 14.52 -2.81
CA GLN A 96 0.52 13.68 -2.33
C GLN A 96 0.53 12.33 -3.06
N TRP A 97 1.72 11.83 -3.43
CA TRP A 97 1.83 10.49 -4.00
C TRP A 97 1.90 9.45 -2.90
N VAL A 98 0.98 8.50 -2.94
CA VAL A 98 0.88 7.39 -2.00
C VAL A 98 1.11 6.09 -2.76
N ARG A 99 1.92 5.21 -2.21
CA ARG A 99 2.13 3.84 -2.71
C ARG A 99 1.87 2.82 -1.63
N GLY A 100 1.55 1.58 -1.99
CA GLY A 100 1.40 0.48 -1.05
C GLY A 100 1.44 -0.86 -1.76
N ILE A 101 1.31 -1.93 -0.98
CA ILE A 101 1.17 -3.30 -1.47
C ILE A 101 -0.14 -3.82 -0.87
N ILE A 102 -1.03 -4.30 -1.75
CA ILE A 102 -2.32 -4.86 -1.35
C ILE A 102 -2.12 -6.35 -1.09
N ASP A 103 -2.36 -6.79 0.15
CA ASP A 103 -2.20 -8.20 0.54
C ASP A 103 -2.98 -9.14 -0.37
N GLN A 104 -4.26 -8.83 -0.64
CA GLN A 104 -5.11 -9.63 -1.52
C GLN A 104 -6.20 -8.81 -2.22
N LEU A 105 -6.38 -9.08 -3.51
CA LEU A 105 -7.59 -8.77 -4.26
C LEU A 105 -8.32 -10.07 -4.59
N GLU A 106 -9.64 -10.08 -4.44
CA GLU A 106 -10.48 -11.21 -4.82
C GLU A 106 -11.68 -10.73 -5.64
N LEU A 107 -12.20 -11.55 -6.55
CA LEU A 107 -13.50 -11.34 -7.17
C LEU A 107 -14.58 -11.87 -6.24
N ASP A 108 -15.62 -11.08 -6.03
CA ASP A 108 -16.78 -11.50 -5.27
C ASP A 108 -17.79 -12.31 -6.09
N ASP A 109 -18.86 -12.76 -5.44
CA ASP A 109 -19.92 -13.54 -6.09
C ASP A 109 -20.58 -12.81 -7.28
N ASN A 110 -20.44 -11.49 -7.38
CA ASN A 110 -20.92 -10.67 -8.49
C ASN A 110 -19.83 -10.37 -9.53
N GLY A 111 -18.63 -10.96 -9.38
CA GLY A 111 -17.46 -10.68 -10.21
C GLY A 111 -16.84 -9.30 -9.98
N GLN A 112 -17.16 -8.64 -8.85
CA GLN A 112 -16.60 -7.35 -8.49
C GLN A 112 -15.34 -7.50 -7.65
N ILE A 113 -14.36 -6.63 -7.84
CA ILE A 113 -13.10 -6.66 -7.07
C ILE A 113 -13.37 -6.22 -5.64
N ARG A 114 -12.94 -7.05 -4.70
CA ARG A 114 -12.89 -6.75 -3.27
C ARG A 114 -11.45 -6.71 -2.79
N VAL A 115 -11.12 -5.66 -2.05
CA VAL A 115 -9.83 -5.53 -1.36
C VAL A 115 -9.89 -6.25 -0.02
N VAL A 116 -8.89 -7.07 0.24
CA VAL A 116 -8.74 -7.84 1.49
C VAL A 116 -7.39 -7.53 2.12
N GLU A 117 -7.43 -7.08 3.37
CA GLU A 117 -6.25 -6.87 4.21
C GLU A 117 -6.11 -8.04 5.19
N HIS A 118 -4.92 -8.63 5.27
CA HIS A 118 -4.60 -9.68 6.23
C HIS A 118 -3.89 -9.09 7.45
N LYS A 119 -4.37 -9.43 8.65
CA LYS A 119 -3.78 -8.98 9.91
C LYS A 119 -3.50 -10.15 10.83
N THR A 120 -2.23 -10.34 11.13
CA THR A 120 -1.79 -11.40 12.02
C THR A 120 -1.97 -11.05 13.49
N ARG A 121 -2.32 -12.04 14.30
CA ARG A 121 -2.67 -11.87 15.72
C ARG A 121 -1.92 -12.87 16.58
N ARG A 122 -1.36 -12.37 17.68
CA ARG A 122 -0.72 -13.20 18.71
C ARG A 122 -1.71 -13.92 19.61
N LYS A 123 -2.90 -13.34 19.79
CA LYS A 123 -3.97 -13.89 20.63
C LYS A 123 -5.04 -14.49 19.72
N PRO A 124 -5.64 -15.64 20.10
CA PRO A 124 -6.72 -16.27 19.34
C PRO A 124 -8.06 -15.56 19.59
N SER A 125 -8.11 -14.25 19.38
CA SER A 125 -9.31 -13.44 19.55
C SER A 125 -9.25 -12.20 18.67
N LEU A 126 -10.40 -11.71 18.20
CA LEU A 126 -10.49 -10.50 17.38
C LEU A 126 -10.01 -9.23 18.13
N PRO A 127 -9.52 -8.20 17.42
CA PRO A 127 -9.08 -6.99 18.07
C PRO A 127 -10.29 -6.19 18.52
N MET A 128 -10.13 -5.39 19.57
CA MET A 128 -11.17 -4.43 19.96
C MET A 128 -11.43 -3.45 18.81
N LEU A 129 -12.65 -2.91 18.69
CA LEU A 129 -13.04 -1.99 17.61
C LEU A 129 -12.09 -0.79 17.45
N ALA A 130 -11.54 -0.27 18.56
CA ALA A 130 -10.55 0.80 18.54
C ALA A 130 -9.22 0.39 17.87
N GLN A 131 -8.82 -0.87 18.02
CA GLN A 131 -7.61 -1.43 17.41
C GLN A 131 -7.83 -1.79 15.93
N GLN A 132 -9.08 -1.95 15.49
CA GLN A 132 -9.41 -2.21 14.08
C GLN A 132 -9.29 -0.95 13.20
N GLN A 133 -9.28 0.25 13.79
CA GLN A 133 -9.32 1.52 13.03
C GLN A 133 -8.14 1.69 12.07
N THR A 134 -6.94 1.24 12.45
CA THR A 134 -5.76 1.30 11.57
C THR A 134 -5.90 0.37 10.37
N ALA A 135 -6.35 -0.88 10.60
CA ALA A 135 -6.59 -1.83 9.51
C ALA A 135 -7.74 -1.35 8.60
N LYS A 136 -8.80 -0.78 9.17
CA LYS A 136 -9.87 -0.13 8.41
C LYS A 136 -9.33 1.01 7.54
N LEU A 137 -8.50 1.89 8.08
CA LEU A 137 -7.92 2.99 7.30
C LEU A 137 -7.07 2.47 6.14
N GLN A 138 -6.24 1.46 6.40
CA GLN A 138 -5.37 0.86 5.39
C GLN A 138 -6.18 0.24 4.23
N VAL A 139 -7.12 -0.65 4.53
CA VAL A 139 -7.92 -1.31 3.48
C VAL A 139 -8.79 -0.33 2.69
N MET A 140 -9.33 0.71 3.34
CA MET A 140 -10.06 1.78 2.67
C MET A 140 -9.14 2.60 1.76
N THR A 141 -7.90 2.84 2.18
CA THR A 141 -6.89 3.57 1.40
C THR A 141 -6.51 2.77 0.16
N TYR A 142 -6.31 1.46 0.28
CA TYR A 142 -6.06 0.59 -0.86
C TYR A 142 -7.20 0.59 -1.87
N LYS A 143 -8.45 0.55 -1.40
CA LYS A 143 -9.60 0.69 -2.29
C LYS A 143 -9.61 2.06 -3.00
N LEU A 144 -9.31 3.15 -2.29
CA LEU A 144 -9.19 4.48 -2.91
C LEU A 144 -8.11 4.50 -3.99
N LEU A 145 -6.93 3.92 -3.74
CA LEU A 145 -5.85 3.83 -4.73
C LEU A 145 -6.27 2.98 -5.94
N LEU A 146 -7.02 1.90 -5.71
CA LEU A 146 -7.56 1.06 -6.78
C LEU A 146 -8.57 1.80 -7.67
N GLU A 147 -9.44 2.63 -7.08
CA GLU A 147 -10.35 3.51 -7.84
C GLU A 147 -9.61 4.58 -8.65
N LEU A 148 -8.45 5.02 -8.16
CA LEU A 148 -7.59 6.00 -8.85
C LEU A 148 -6.71 5.38 -9.92
N LEU A 149 -6.51 4.06 -9.91
CA LEU A 149 -5.54 3.34 -10.74
C LEU A 149 -5.67 3.65 -12.25
N PRO A 150 -6.86 3.70 -12.87
CA PRO A 150 -6.97 4.06 -14.29
C PRO A 150 -6.44 5.45 -14.62
N LYS A 151 -6.64 6.42 -13.71
CA LYS A 151 -6.08 7.77 -13.87
C LYS A 151 -4.59 7.77 -13.60
N THR A 152 -4.14 7.01 -12.60
CA THR A 152 -2.74 6.94 -12.21
C THR A 152 -1.86 6.27 -13.26
N CYS A 153 -2.31 5.21 -13.90
CA CYS A 153 -1.57 4.51 -14.95
C CYS A 153 -1.58 5.26 -16.30
N SER A 154 -2.39 6.30 -16.46
CA SER A 154 -2.32 7.16 -17.65
C SER A 154 -0.95 7.85 -17.72
N LEU A 155 -0.25 7.72 -18.85
CA LEU A 155 1.04 8.39 -19.09
C LEU A 155 1.04 9.88 -18.73
N ALA A 156 -0.05 10.59 -19.04
CA ALA A 156 -0.18 12.02 -18.73
C ALA A 156 -0.10 12.34 -17.23
N GLN A 157 -0.54 11.42 -16.37
CA GLN A 157 -0.50 11.58 -14.91
C GLN A 157 0.73 10.91 -14.30
N SER A 158 1.09 9.71 -14.75
CA SER A 158 2.22 8.95 -14.24
C SER A 158 3.55 9.63 -14.52
N THR A 159 3.68 10.42 -15.60
CA THR A 159 4.92 11.17 -15.90
C THR A 159 5.35 12.06 -14.73
N LYS A 160 4.41 12.70 -14.01
CA LYS A 160 4.75 13.51 -12.82
C LYS A 160 5.31 12.66 -11.69
N PHE A 161 4.77 11.46 -11.51
CA PHE A 161 5.24 10.51 -10.51
C PHE A 161 6.63 9.96 -10.87
N PHE A 162 6.83 9.53 -12.11
CA PHE A 162 8.12 9.03 -12.57
C PHE A 162 9.20 10.12 -12.58
N HIS A 163 8.83 11.36 -12.90
CA HIS A 163 9.72 12.51 -12.76
C HIS A 163 10.14 12.77 -11.30
N LEU A 164 9.21 12.63 -10.35
CA LEU A 164 9.52 12.74 -8.91
C LEU A 164 10.52 11.67 -8.46
N LEU A 165 10.52 10.51 -9.11
CA LEU A 165 11.43 9.40 -8.86
C LEU A 165 12.72 9.48 -9.67
N HIS A 166 12.90 10.52 -10.48
CA HIS A 166 14.05 10.71 -11.36
C HIS A 166 14.28 9.57 -12.37
N LEU A 167 13.20 8.94 -12.86
CA LEU A 167 13.27 7.85 -13.84
C LEU A 167 13.40 8.39 -15.27
N ASP A 168 14.26 7.76 -16.08
CA ASP A 168 14.29 7.96 -17.53
C ASP A 168 13.38 6.95 -18.24
N LEU A 169 12.20 7.40 -18.64
CA LEU A 169 11.17 6.57 -19.25
C LEU A 169 11.55 5.99 -20.62
N MET A 170 12.57 6.55 -21.28
CA MET A 170 13.03 6.13 -22.60
C MET A 170 14.30 5.28 -22.53
N ARG A 171 14.87 5.10 -21.35
CA ARG A 171 16.03 4.24 -21.16
C ARG A 171 15.69 2.79 -21.55
N PRO A 172 16.52 2.14 -22.39
CA PRO A 172 16.41 0.71 -22.65
C PRO A 172 16.52 -0.10 -21.35
N LEU A 173 15.59 -1.04 -21.16
CA LEU A 173 15.63 -2.00 -20.05
C LEU A 173 16.72 -3.04 -20.28
N SER A 174 17.24 -3.64 -19.19
CA SER A 174 18.21 -4.73 -19.31
C SER A 174 17.64 -5.99 -19.97
N ASP A 175 18.50 -6.79 -20.59
CA ASP A 175 18.08 -8.02 -21.27
C ASP A 175 17.36 -9.00 -20.33
N THR A 176 17.77 -9.08 -19.06
CA THR A 176 17.15 -9.92 -18.04
C THR A 176 15.71 -9.51 -17.76
N VAL A 177 15.44 -8.20 -17.63
CA VAL A 177 14.08 -7.67 -17.43
C VAL A 177 13.24 -7.83 -18.70
N GLN A 178 13.82 -7.63 -19.88
CA GLN A 178 13.11 -7.86 -21.15
C GLN A 178 12.70 -9.33 -21.31
N GLN A 179 13.61 -10.27 -21.05
CA GLN A 179 13.31 -11.70 -21.09
C GLN A 179 12.22 -12.10 -20.08
N HIS A 180 12.26 -11.53 -18.89
CA HIS A 180 11.21 -11.75 -17.88
C HIS A 180 9.86 -11.22 -18.36
N ALA A 181 9.81 -10.01 -18.92
CA ALA A 181 8.57 -9.44 -19.44
C ALA A 181 8.02 -10.21 -20.67
N GLU A 182 8.89 -10.77 -21.53
CA GLU A 182 8.49 -11.70 -22.59
C GLU A 182 7.91 -13.00 -22.01
N ALA A 183 8.55 -13.59 -20.99
CA ALA A 183 8.07 -14.81 -20.33
C ALA A 183 6.70 -14.64 -19.67
N MET A 184 6.41 -13.43 -19.15
CA MET A 184 5.11 -13.06 -18.59
C MET A 184 4.07 -12.65 -19.65
N GLY A 185 4.41 -12.70 -20.93
CA GLY A 185 3.52 -12.35 -22.04
C GLY A 185 3.22 -10.85 -22.16
N VAL A 186 4.02 -9.98 -21.54
CA VAL A 186 3.88 -8.52 -21.60
C VAL A 186 4.52 -7.96 -22.87
N LEU A 187 5.66 -8.51 -23.29
CA LEU A 187 6.36 -8.11 -24.51
C LEU A 187 6.08 -9.13 -25.64
N PRO A 188 5.87 -8.68 -26.88
CA PRO A 188 5.87 -9.58 -28.03
C PRO A 188 7.30 -10.09 -28.30
N ASN A 189 7.44 -11.39 -28.55
CA ASN A 189 8.74 -12.04 -28.79
C ASN A 189 9.59 -11.28 -29.82
N GLY A 190 10.78 -10.84 -29.42
CA GLY A 190 11.78 -10.27 -30.32
C GLY A 190 11.61 -8.78 -30.63
N ALA A 191 10.77 -8.05 -29.91
CA ALA A 191 10.73 -6.58 -29.97
C ALA A 191 11.79 -5.99 -29.03
N GLN A 192 12.85 -5.39 -29.58
CA GLN A 192 13.92 -4.78 -28.76
C GLN A 192 14.32 -3.37 -29.20
N PRO A 193 14.81 -2.53 -28.25
CA PRO A 193 14.73 -2.71 -26.79
C PRO A 193 13.45 -2.11 -26.20
N ALA A 194 12.81 -2.81 -25.26
CA ALA A 194 11.67 -2.26 -24.53
C ALA A 194 12.11 -1.14 -23.55
N THR A 195 11.21 -0.20 -23.30
CA THR A 195 11.41 0.92 -22.37
C THR A 195 10.34 0.91 -21.28
N LEU A 196 10.57 1.67 -20.20
CA LEU A 196 9.58 1.81 -19.14
C LEU A 196 8.27 2.45 -19.65
N THR A 197 8.35 3.32 -20.67
CA THR A 197 7.18 3.87 -21.38
C THR A 197 6.31 2.75 -21.96
N PHE A 198 6.91 1.80 -22.67
CA PHE A 198 6.18 0.68 -23.27
C PHE A 198 5.47 -0.17 -22.20
N ILE A 199 6.18 -0.53 -21.13
CA ILE A 199 5.62 -1.32 -20.02
C ILE A 199 4.45 -0.58 -19.35
N ALA A 200 4.59 0.73 -19.13
CA ALA A 200 3.52 1.54 -18.56
C ALA A 200 2.27 1.62 -19.46
N GLU A 201 2.44 1.71 -20.78
CA GLU A 201 1.34 1.68 -21.74
C GLU A 201 0.60 0.33 -21.72
N GLN A 202 1.32 -0.79 -21.65
CA GLN A 202 0.70 -2.12 -21.52
C GLN A 202 -0.12 -2.23 -20.24
N LEU A 203 0.43 -1.76 -19.11
CA LEU A 203 -0.31 -1.74 -17.84
C LEU A 203 -1.57 -0.88 -17.93
N GLN A 204 -1.49 0.31 -18.56
CA GLN A 204 -2.66 1.18 -18.75
C GLN A 204 -3.78 0.48 -19.54
N GLN A 205 -3.43 -0.28 -20.58
CA GLN A 205 -4.40 -1.06 -21.35
C GLN A 205 -5.05 -2.15 -20.51
N GLN A 206 -4.27 -2.84 -19.67
CA GLN A 206 -4.83 -3.86 -18.77
C GLN A 206 -5.75 -3.24 -17.73
N VAL A 207 -5.32 -2.18 -17.04
CA VAL A 207 -6.13 -1.49 -16.01
C VAL A 207 -7.46 -0.97 -16.59
N SER A 208 -7.48 -0.56 -17.86
CA SER A 208 -8.71 -0.10 -18.53
C SER A 208 -9.77 -1.20 -18.68
N ASN A 209 -9.37 -2.47 -18.60
CA ASN A 209 -10.23 -3.66 -18.71
C ASN A 209 -10.44 -4.36 -17.36
N MET A 210 -10.19 -3.68 -16.24
CA MET A 210 -10.35 -4.23 -14.91
C MET A 210 -11.85 -4.44 -14.58
N PRO A 211 -12.22 -5.54 -13.89
CA PRO A 211 -13.59 -5.71 -13.38
C PRO A 211 -14.01 -4.55 -12.49
N GLN A 212 -15.32 -4.37 -12.33
CA GLN A 212 -15.87 -3.32 -11.46
C GLN A 212 -15.37 -3.51 -10.03
N ILE A 213 -14.96 -2.43 -9.36
CA ILE A 213 -14.59 -2.46 -7.95
C ILE A 213 -15.86 -2.47 -7.11
N GLY A 214 -15.99 -3.45 -6.21
CA GLY A 214 -17.14 -3.61 -5.33
C GLY A 214 -17.22 -2.53 -4.25
N THR A 215 -18.36 -2.46 -3.55
CA THR A 215 -18.62 -1.42 -2.53
C THR A 215 -18.13 -1.79 -1.13
N HIS A 216 -17.60 -2.99 -0.95
CA HIS A 216 -17.17 -3.50 0.35
C HIS A 216 -15.68 -3.84 0.35
N VAL A 217 -15.06 -3.70 1.52
CA VAL A 217 -13.68 -4.11 1.80
C VAL A 217 -13.66 -5.05 3.00
N LYS A 218 -12.62 -5.87 3.11
CA LYS A 218 -12.52 -6.92 4.12
C LYS A 218 -11.20 -6.86 4.86
N VAL A 219 -11.22 -7.08 6.16
CA VAL A 219 -10.02 -7.36 6.96
C VAL A 219 -10.15 -8.77 7.52
N SER A 220 -9.20 -9.65 7.18
CA SER A 220 -9.11 -11.01 7.71
C SER A 220 -8.06 -11.05 8.81
N TYR A 221 -8.43 -11.61 9.96
CA TYR A 221 -7.52 -11.76 11.10
C TYR A 221 -7.02 -13.20 11.17
N ILE A 222 -5.71 -13.38 11.14
CA ILE A 222 -5.07 -14.70 11.09
C ILE A 222 -4.33 -14.95 12.41
N TRP A 223 -4.50 -16.12 13.01
CA TRP A 223 -3.77 -16.47 14.21
C TRP A 223 -2.36 -16.93 13.86
N GLN A 224 -1.36 -16.34 14.50
CA GLN A 224 0.05 -16.64 14.18
C GLN A 224 0.50 -18.06 14.60
N ALA A 225 -0.27 -18.77 15.44
CA ALA A 225 0.18 -20.07 15.96
C ALA A 225 -0.08 -21.23 14.99
N ASP A 226 -1.17 -21.17 14.22
CA ASP A 226 -1.59 -22.19 13.26
C ASP A 226 -1.87 -21.65 11.86
N SER A 227 -1.74 -20.33 11.66
CA SER A 227 -2.04 -19.63 10.40
C SER A 227 -3.51 -19.72 9.97
N GLU A 228 -4.42 -20.07 10.87
CA GLU A 228 -5.85 -20.16 10.58
C GLU A 228 -6.56 -18.81 10.72
N VAL A 229 -7.64 -18.64 9.96
CA VAL A 229 -8.47 -17.42 10.02
C VAL A 229 -9.30 -17.41 11.30
N LEU A 230 -9.03 -16.43 12.18
CA LEU A 230 -9.78 -16.18 13.41
C LEU A 230 -11.16 -15.56 13.15
N GLY A 231 -11.27 -14.79 12.07
CA GLY A 231 -12.49 -14.13 11.68
C GLY A 231 -12.23 -12.92 10.78
N GLU A 232 -13.31 -12.45 10.18
CA GLU A 232 -13.27 -11.36 9.21
C GLU A 232 -14.16 -10.20 9.67
N THR A 233 -13.73 -8.97 9.38
CA THR A 233 -14.59 -7.79 9.48
C THR A 233 -14.81 -7.22 8.09
N LYS A 234 -16.08 -7.06 7.70
CA LYS A 234 -16.48 -6.41 6.44
C LYS A 234 -16.86 -4.96 6.72
N TYR A 235 -16.46 -4.06 5.84
CA TYR A 235 -16.83 -2.65 5.88
C TYR A 235 -17.41 -2.21 4.55
N GLU A 236 -18.49 -1.44 4.58
CA GLU A 236 -18.92 -0.65 3.43
C GLU A 236 -17.92 0.48 3.19
N TYR A 237 -17.57 0.71 1.93
CA TYR A 237 -16.61 1.74 1.55
C TYR A 237 -17.16 3.14 1.80
N ASP A 238 -16.39 3.94 2.53
CA ASP A 238 -16.72 5.32 2.84
C ASP A 238 -15.61 6.24 2.31
N HIS A 239 -15.82 6.74 1.09
CA HIS A 239 -14.88 7.64 0.41
C HIS A 239 -14.64 8.93 1.22
N ALA A 240 -15.68 9.54 1.77
CA ALA A 240 -15.56 10.78 2.52
C ALA A 240 -14.72 10.57 3.79
N TRP A 241 -14.95 9.46 4.48
CA TRP A 241 -14.20 9.10 5.68
C TRP A 241 -12.72 8.83 5.39
N VAL A 242 -12.38 8.05 4.35
CA VAL A 242 -10.97 7.74 4.05
C VAL A 242 -10.20 8.99 3.61
N VAL A 243 -10.79 9.84 2.77
CA VAL A 243 -10.21 11.11 2.35
C VAL A 243 -10.00 12.03 3.56
N PHE A 244 -11.01 12.16 4.43
CA PHE A 244 -10.87 12.93 5.66
C PHE A 244 -9.75 12.40 6.56
N ARG A 245 -9.69 11.08 6.80
CA ARG A 245 -8.64 10.46 7.63
C ARG A 245 -7.25 10.66 7.05
N LEU A 246 -7.08 10.46 5.74
CA LEU A 246 -5.79 10.69 5.08
C LEU A 246 -5.35 12.15 5.18
N LYS A 247 -6.27 13.11 5.06
CA LYS A 247 -5.97 14.54 5.27
C LYS A 247 -5.40 14.80 6.66
N GLN A 248 -5.98 14.19 7.71
CA GLN A 248 -5.46 14.33 9.08
C GLN A 248 -4.01 13.83 9.19
N HIS A 249 -3.69 12.72 8.52
CA HIS A 249 -2.32 12.19 8.49
C HIS A 249 -1.38 13.07 7.66
N ILE A 250 -1.80 13.53 6.48
CA ILE A 250 -1.01 14.44 5.63
C ILE A 250 -0.70 15.74 6.38
N ASP A 251 -1.71 16.33 7.03
CA ASP A 251 -1.54 17.55 7.84
C ASP A 251 -0.53 17.36 8.97
N PHE A 252 -0.52 16.18 9.58
CA PHE A 252 0.46 15.84 10.61
C PHE A 252 1.86 15.79 10.04
N TRP A 253 2.04 15.16 8.87
CA TRP A 253 3.34 15.07 8.20
C TRP A 253 3.83 16.41 7.66
N GLU A 254 2.93 17.29 7.22
CA GLU A 254 3.24 18.64 6.74
C GLU A 254 3.45 19.65 7.89
N GLY A 255 3.24 19.23 9.15
CA GLY A 255 3.42 20.09 10.32
C GLY A 255 2.32 21.14 10.51
N VAL A 256 1.20 21.03 9.78
CA VAL A 256 0.05 21.95 9.88
C VAL A 256 -1.06 21.41 10.80
N TRP A 257 -0.89 20.18 11.32
CA TRP A 257 -1.83 19.57 12.26
C TRP A 257 -1.75 20.18 13.66
N THR A 258 -2.88 20.70 14.14
CA THR A 258 -3.02 21.11 15.54
C THR A 258 -3.13 19.89 16.45
N PRO A 259 -2.30 19.75 17.51
CA PRO A 259 -2.39 18.65 18.46
C PRO A 259 -3.80 18.49 19.04
N GLN A 260 -4.32 17.25 19.00
CA GLN A 260 -5.62 16.91 19.56
C GLN A 260 -5.47 15.86 20.66
N VAL A 261 -6.40 15.87 21.61
CA VAL A 261 -6.48 14.82 22.62
C VAL A 261 -7.12 13.56 22.05
N VAL A 262 -6.73 12.38 22.55
CA VAL A 262 -7.36 11.13 22.16
C VAL A 262 -8.80 11.07 22.69
N PRO A 263 -9.75 10.47 21.95
CA PRO A 263 -11.10 10.25 22.45
C PRO A 263 -11.06 9.31 23.67
N ALA A 264 -12.10 9.37 24.51
CA ALA A 264 -12.14 8.62 25.77
C ALA A 264 -11.91 7.10 25.59
N GLN A 265 -12.39 6.50 24.49
CA GLN A 265 -12.21 5.08 24.17
C GLN A 265 -10.75 4.70 23.87
N GLU A 266 -9.92 5.68 23.52
CA GLU A 266 -8.50 5.51 23.23
C GLU A 266 -7.59 6.08 24.32
N SER A 267 -8.15 6.50 25.45
CA SER A 267 -7.41 7.06 26.60
C SER A 267 -6.34 6.12 27.16
N TRP A 268 -6.45 4.81 26.91
CA TRP A 268 -5.38 3.84 27.23
C TRP A 268 -4.04 4.17 26.55
N LYS A 269 -4.04 4.87 25.40
CA LYS A 269 -2.84 5.35 24.71
C LYS A 269 -2.08 6.40 25.55
N CYS A 270 -2.76 7.12 26.44
CA CYS A 270 -2.13 8.12 27.33
C CYS A 270 -1.07 7.51 28.25
N ARG A 271 -1.16 6.20 28.56
CA ARG A 271 -0.15 5.49 29.37
C ARG A 271 1.24 5.43 28.72
N HIS A 272 1.32 5.67 27.42
CA HIS A 272 2.55 5.67 26.64
C HIS A 272 2.83 7.05 26.03
N CYS A 273 2.04 8.08 26.37
CA CYS A 273 2.15 9.41 25.78
C CYS A 273 3.15 10.27 26.56
N LEU A 274 4.16 10.82 25.88
CA LEU A 274 5.15 11.73 26.46
C LEU A 274 4.51 13.01 27.04
N PHE A 275 3.36 13.43 26.52
CA PHE A 275 2.63 14.63 26.93
C PHE A 275 1.53 14.34 27.96
N CYS A 276 1.47 13.13 28.52
CA CYS A 276 0.41 12.72 29.44
C CYS A 276 0.24 13.67 30.64
N ARG A 277 1.33 14.24 31.15
CA ARG A 277 1.33 15.16 32.30
C ARG A 277 0.87 16.59 31.99
N THR A 278 0.83 16.98 30.72
CA THR A 278 0.41 18.33 30.29
C THR A 278 -0.88 18.30 29.46
N CYS A 279 -1.37 17.11 29.12
CA CYS A 279 -2.60 16.88 28.40
C CYS A 279 -3.79 16.73 29.37
N PRO A 280 -4.92 17.43 29.16
CA PRO A 280 -6.11 17.31 30.02
C PRO A 280 -6.60 15.88 30.19
N VAL A 281 -6.68 15.11 29.09
CA VAL A 281 -7.11 13.70 29.13
C VAL A 281 -6.06 12.80 29.80
N GLY A 282 -4.78 13.09 29.60
CA GLY A 282 -3.70 12.33 30.23
C GLY A 282 -3.71 12.47 31.75
N LEU A 283 -3.95 13.68 32.25
CA LEU A 283 -4.11 13.95 33.68
C LEU A 283 -5.25 13.15 34.31
N ASP A 284 -6.38 13.03 33.60
CA ASP A 284 -7.51 12.24 34.09
C ASP A 284 -7.23 10.73 34.13
N VAL A 285 -6.40 10.22 33.20
CA VAL A 285 -5.94 8.83 33.21
C VAL A 285 -4.95 8.58 34.35
N LEU A 286 -4.08 9.54 34.67
CA LEU A 286 -3.11 9.41 35.78
C LEU A 286 -3.75 9.45 37.17
N LYS A 287 -4.95 10.02 37.28
CA LYS A 287 -5.72 10.08 38.55
C LYS A 287 -6.51 8.80 38.84
N ARG A 288 -6.64 7.88 37.88
CA ARG A 288 -7.38 6.61 37.99
C ARG A 288 -6.44 5.44 38.20
#